data_AF-A0A7R9HG21-F1
#
_entry.id   AF-A0A7R9HG21-F1
#
_cell.length_a   1.000
_cell.length_b   1.000
_cell.length_c   1.000
_cell.angle_alpha   90.00
_cell.angle_beta   90.00
_cell.angle_gamma   90.00
#
_symmetry.space_group_name_H-M   'P 1'
#
loop_
_entity.id
_entity.type
_entity.pdbx_description
1 polymer ?
#
loop_
_entity_poly.entity_id
_entity_poly.type
_entity_poly.pdbx_seq_one_letter_code
_entity_poly.pdbx_strand_id
1 'polypeptide(L)'
;MPVSIYHASKYAVTVLTEGLRRELVQLGSKTKITSVSPGLVETEIADALGPEIKERTYANNPFLQAKDIADAVIYTLGTPPHVQVN
;
A
#
# COMPACT_ATOMS: atom_id res chain seq x y z
N MET A 1 -16.42 7.77 -4.85
CA MET A 1 -15.98 6.86 -5.93
C MET A 1 -16.50 5.45 -5.61
N PRO A 2 -16.99 4.66 -6.58
CA PRO A 2 -17.38 3.28 -6.32
C PRO A 2 -16.19 2.48 -5.78
N VAL A 3 -16.35 1.86 -4.61
CA VAL A 3 -15.27 1.10 -3.95
C VAL A 3 -14.80 -0.06 -4.83
N SER A 4 -15.65 -0.61 -5.68
CA SER A 4 -15.30 -1.65 -6.66
C SER A 4 -14.21 -1.21 -7.65
N ILE A 5 -14.25 0.04 -8.12
CA ILE A 5 -13.23 0.58 -9.04
C ILE A 5 -11.90 0.77 -8.31
N TYR A 6 -11.95 1.24 -7.06
CA TYR A 6 -10.78 1.34 -6.21
C TYR A 6 -10.12 -0.05 -5.99
N HIS A 7 -10.91 -1.06 -5.62
CA HIS A 7 -10.39 -2.43 -5.45
C HIS A 7 -9.78 -3.00 -6.73
N ALA A 8 -10.45 -2.84 -7.89
CA ALA A 8 -9.91 -3.28 -9.17
C ALA A 8 -8.55 -2.62 -9.46
N SER A 9 -8.43 -1.32 -9.19
CA SER A 9 -7.17 -0.59 -9.38
C SER A 9 -6.06 -1.07 -8.46
N LYS A 10 -6.36 -1.38 -7.18
CA LYS A 10 -5.36 -1.89 -6.22
C LYS A 10 -4.94 -3.32 -6.50
N TYR A 11 -5.86 -4.14 -7.02
CA TYR A 11 -5.50 -5.47 -7.51
C TYR A 11 -4.58 -5.37 -8.74
N ALA A 12 -4.87 -4.47 -9.67
CA ALA A 12 -4.01 -4.22 -10.83
C ALA A 12 -2.59 -3.79 -10.40
N VAL A 13 -2.47 -2.88 -9.42
CA VAL A 13 -1.16 -2.49 -8.84
C VAL A 13 -0.40 -3.70 -8.31
N THR A 14 -1.07 -4.61 -7.58
CA THR A 14 -0.44 -5.82 -7.03
C THR A 14 0.16 -6.69 -8.13
N VAL A 15 -0.60 -6.94 -9.20
CA VAL A 15 -0.14 -7.76 -10.35
C VAL A 15 1.02 -7.08 -11.07
N LEU A 16 0.93 -5.77 -11.31
CA LEU A 16 1.98 -4.99 -11.99
C LEU A 16 3.28 -4.96 -11.18
N THR A 17 3.21 -4.78 -9.86
CA THR A 17 4.38 -4.80 -8.99
C THR A 17 5.08 -6.16 -9.04
N GLU A 18 4.33 -7.26 -8.92
CA GLU A 18 4.92 -8.61 -8.96
C GLU A 18 5.50 -8.96 -10.33
N GLY A 19 4.83 -8.56 -11.42
CA GLY A 19 5.34 -8.72 -12.78
C GLY A 19 6.67 -8.00 -12.97
N LEU A 20 6.71 -6.70 -12.69
CA LEU A 20 7.91 -5.88 -12.83
C LEU A 20 9.06 -6.37 -11.96
N ARG A 21 8.79 -6.78 -10.72
CA ARG A 21 9.79 -7.34 -9.82
C ARG A 21 10.46 -8.58 -10.41
N ARG A 22 9.68 -9.47 -11.03
CA ARG A 22 10.21 -10.68 -11.67
C ARG A 22 11.01 -10.37 -12.92
N GLU A 23 10.54 -9.45 -13.76
CA GLU A 23 11.24 -9.01 -14.96
C GLU A 23 12.62 -8.42 -14.62
N LEU A 24 12.70 -7.55 -13.60
CA LEU A 24 13.95 -6.95 -13.16
C LEU A 24 14.95 -7.97 -12.60
N VAL A 25 14.46 -8.98 -11.87
CA VAL A 25 15.29 -10.10 -11.40
C VAL A 25 15.84 -10.91 -12.58
N GLN A 26 15.03 -11.18 -13.60
CA GLN A 26 15.47 -11.89 -14.81
C GLN A 26 16.54 -11.12 -15.59
N LEU A 27 16.47 -9.78 -15.58
CA LEU A 27 17.47 -8.89 -16.19
C LEU A 27 18.75 -8.72 -15.33
N GLY A 28 18.82 -9.34 -14.16
CA GLY A 28 19.96 -9.18 -13.23
C GLY A 28 20.04 -7.77 -12.62
N SER A 29 18.94 -7.02 -12.63
CA SER A 29 18.88 -5.68 -12.04
C SER A 29 18.99 -5.73 -10.52
N LYS A 30 19.63 -4.71 -9.95
CA LYS A 30 19.74 -4.51 -8.49
C LYS A 30 18.63 -3.62 -7.92
N THR A 31 17.68 -3.19 -8.75
CA THR A 31 16.56 -2.35 -8.32
C THR A 31 15.57 -3.18 -7.50
N LYS A 32 15.29 -2.74 -6.27
CA LYS A 32 14.27 -3.34 -5.40
C LYS A 32 12.87 -2.84 -5.78
N ILE A 33 11.89 -3.74 -5.79
CA ILE A 33 10.47 -3.42 -5.99
C ILE A 33 9.68 -3.99 -4.81
N THR A 34 8.86 -3.15 -4.17
CA THR A 34 7.98 -3.49 -3.05
C THR A 34 6.69 -2.69 -3.15
N SER A 35 5.54 -3.31 -2.84
CA SER A 35 4.25 -2.62 -2.70
C SER A 35 3.84 -2.58 -1.23
N VAL A 36 3.55 -1.38 -0.70
CA VAL A 36 2.98 -1.23 0.64
C VAL A 36 1.46 -1.14 0.50
N SER A 37 0.75 -2.14 1.04
CA SER A 37 -0.70 -2.30 0.90
C SER A 37 -1.42 -2.20 2.25
N PRO A 38 -1.62 -0.99 2.79
CA PRO A 38 -2.24 -0.81 4.09
C PRO A 38 -3.75 -1.07 4.06
N GLY A 39 -4.30 -1.37 5.24
CA GLY A 39 -5.74 -1.38 5.48
C GLY A 39 -6.30 0.02 5.72
N LEU A 40 -7.19 0.15 6.70
CA LEU A 40 -7.77 1.44 7.08
C LEU A 40 -6.68 2.36 7.68
N VAL A 41 -6.46 3.52 7.07
CA VAL A 41 -5.52 4.55 7.54
C VAL A 41 -6.29 5.85 7.73
N GLU A 42 -6.04 6.58 8.81
CA GLU A 42 -6.58 7.92 9.03
C GLU A 42 -5.88 8.93 8.10
N THR A 43 -6.54 9.26 6.99
CA THR A 43 -6.11 10.29 6.03
C THR A 43 -7.34 10.96 5.39
N GLU A 44 -7.12 12.01 4.61
CA GLU A 44 -8.13 12.79 3.90
C GLU A 44 -8.89 11.96 2.85
N ILE A 45 -8.34 10.80 2.42
CA ILE A 45 -9.02 9.92 1.45
C ILE A 45 -10.40 9.47 1.96
N ALA A 46 -10.55 9.35 3.29
CA ALA A 46 -11.80 8.95 3.90
C ALA A 46 -12.89 10.03 3.81
N ASP A 47 -12.53 11.29 3.54
CA ASP A 47 -13.51 12.37 3.32
C ASP A 47 -14.35 12.11 2.07
N ALA A 48 -13.80 11.38 1.10
CA ALA A 48 -14.52 10.96 -0.10
C ALA A 48 -15.63 9.92 0.18
N LEU A 49 -15.67 9.34 1.39
CA LEU A 49 -16.74 8.44 1.84
C LEU A 49 -17.94 9.21 2.42
N GLY A 50 -17.79 10.49 2.74
CA GLY A 50 -18.79 11.30 3.44
C GLY A 50 -18.71 11.16 4.97
N PRO A 51 -19.15 12.19 5.73
CA PRO A 51 -18.88 12.31 7.16
C PRO A 51 -19.45 11.18 8.02
N GLU A 52 -20.68 10.73 7.75
CA GLU A 52 -21.34 9.66 8.51
C GLU A 52 -20.65 8.30 8.33
N ILE A 53 -20.30 7.96 7.08
CA ILE A 53 -19.61 6.70 6.77
C ILE A 53 -18.20 6.73 7.34
N LYS A 54 -17.51 7.87 7.23
CA LYS A 54 -16.19 8.08 7.81
C LYS A 54 -16.21 7.83 9.33
N GLU A 55 -17.09 8.52 10.05
CA GLU A 55 -17.20 8.41 11.51
C GLU A 55 -17.52 6.98 11.95
N ARG A 56 -18.51 6.34 11.30
CA ARG A 56 -18.85 4.94 11.58
C ARG A 56 -17.67 3.98 11.29
N THR A 57 -16.91 4.23 10.24
CA THR A 57 -15.78 3.36 9.85
C THR A 57 -14.68 3.39 10.90
N TYR A 58 -14.27 4.58 11.35
CA TYR A 58 -13.21 4.72 12.36
C TYR A 58 -13.68 4.39 13.78
N ALA A 59 -14.95 4.57 14.12
CA ALA A 59 -15.47 4.22 15.45
C ALA A 59 -15.52 2.71 15.71
N ASN A 60 -15.72 1.90 14.67
CA ASN A 60 -15.95 0.46 14.81
C ASN A 60 -14.74 -0.41 14.44
N ASN A 61 -13.66 0.18 13.92
CA ASN A 61 -12.51 -0.58 13.43
C ASN A 61 -11.20 0.03 13.92
N PRO A 62 -10.20 -0.78 14.29
CA PRO A 62 -8.85 -0.28 14.47
C PRO A 62 -8.33 0.30 13.15
N PHE A 63 -7.55 1.38 13.23
CA PHE A 63 -7.00 2.08 12.07
C PHE A 63 -5.54 2.44 12.30
N LEU A 64 -4.82 2.59 11.21
CA LEU A 64 -3.42 3.02 11.18
C LEU A 64 -3.32 4.53 11.09
N GLN A 65 -2.20 5.07 11.54
CA GLN A 65 -1.78 6.44 11.34
C GLN A 65 -0.89 6.54 10.11
N ALA A 66 -0.85 7.72 9.47
CA ALA A 66 0.07 7.96 8.34
C ALA A 66 1.54 7.66 8.69
N LYS A 67 1.91 7.89 9.96
CA LYS A 67 3.24 7.55 10.49
C LYS A 67 3.55 6.05 10.42
N ASP A 68 2.58 5.18 10.68
CA ASP A 68 2.79 3.72 10.64
C ASP A 68 3.16 3.27 9.22
N ILE A 69 2.58 3.92 8.20
CA ILE A 69 2.89 3.65 6.79
C ILE A 69 4.27 4.19 6.43
N ALA A 70 4.61 5.39 6.92
CA ALA A 70 5.95 5.96 6.72
C ALA A 70 7.04 5.07 7.33
N ASP A 71 6.82 4.55 8.54
CA ASP A 71 7.75 3.65 9.22
C ASP A 71 7.93 2.33 8.44
N ALA A 72 6.86 1.78 7.84
CA ALA A 72 6.94 0.60 6.98
C ALA A 72 7.75 0.84 5.69
N VAL A 73 7.63 2.03 5.10
CA VAL A 73 8.45 2.44 3.95
C VAL A 73 9.91 2.59 4.35
N ILE A 74 10.20 3.24 5.48
CA ILE A 74 11.57 3.38 6.00
C ILE A 74 12.20 2.02 6.30
N TYR A 75 11.45 1.09 6.89
CA TYR A 75 11.89 -0.28 7.10
C TYR A 75 12.30 -0.95 5.78
N THR A 76 11.45 -0.86 4.75
CA THR A 76 11.71 -1.44 3.43
C THR A 76 12.96 -0.85 2.76
N LEU A 77 13.17 0.46 2.91
CA LEU A 77 14.35 1.14 2.37
C LEU A 77 15.62 0.80 3.15
N GLY A 78 15.51 0.64 4.46
CA GLY A 78 16.62 0.35 5.37
C GLY A 78 17.19 -1.06 5.25
N THR A 79 16.54 -1.96 4.51
CA THR A 79 17.06 -3.31 4.29
C THR A 79 18.34 -3.30 3.43
N PRO A 80 19.29 -4.23 3.67
CA PRO A 80 20.49 -4.36 2.85
C PRO A 80 20.18 -4.50 1.34
N PRO A 81 21.12 -4.14 0.44
CA PRO A 81 20.86 -4.16 -1.01
C PRO A 81 20.43 -5.51 -1.61
N HIS A 82 20.77 -6.62 -0.96
CA HIS A 82 20.41 -7.98 -1.38
C HIS A 82 19.10 -8.49 -0.75
N VAL A 83 18.44 -7.68 0.10
CA VAL A 83 17.20 -8.03 0.79
C VAL A 83 16.04 -7.23 0.20
N GLN A 84 15.07 -7.93 -0.37
CA GLN A 84 13.84 -7.37 -0.88
C GLN A 84 12.66 -7.80 -0.02
N VAL A 85 11.91 -6.83 0.49
CA VAL A 85 10.66 -7.05 1.24
C VAL A 85 9.52 -7.13 0.24
N ASN A 86 8.64 -8.12 0.38
CA ASN A 86 7.46 -8.29 -0.46
C ASN A 86 6.20 -8.05 0.35
#